data_AF-A0A959TRZ6-F1
#
_entry.id   AF-A0A959TRZ6-F1
#
_cell.length_a   1.000
_cell.length_b   1.000
_cell.length_c   1.000
_cell.angle_alpha   90.00
_cell.angle_beta   90.00
_cell.angle_gamma   90.00
#
_symmetry.space_group_name_H-M   'P 1'
#
loop_
_entity.id
_entity.type
_entity.pdbx_description
1 polymer ?
#
loop_
_entity_poly.entity_id
_entity_poly.type
_entity_poly.pdbx_seq_one_letter_code
_entity_poly.pdbx_strand_id
1 'polypeptide(L)'
;MIATLFGKKRISEDKLANVFVNALLELVDRGFVNVVGELKEAPEFEVAPDIEQENEAPFLLIVLAGNLMEAKRQLPPGTDVRLASLVVSKFSHATGSRAMDIEQRIGRLQGSMSRLNAPSKNTVYAMSKAVFHQYDLFPFQKAYFREQRVPDPIILKRMNALMAYFLWDWEEFHENYRIG
;
A
#
# COMPACT_ATOMS: atom_id res chain seq x y z
N MET A 1 27.11 -7.26 25.52
CA MET A 1 25.82 -6.98 24.86
C MET A 1 24.77 -7.89 25.46
N ILE A 2 23.83 -7.33 26.24
CA ILE A 2 22.83 -8.07 27.05
C ILE A 2 21.51 -8.29 26.28
N ALA A 3 21.41 -7.79 25.04
CA ALA A 3 20.18 -7.82 24.22
C ALA A 3 19.73 -9.21 23.75
N THR A 4 20.53 -10.27 23.93
CA THR A 4 20.23 -11.63 23.46
C THR A 4 19.59 -12.56 24.50
N LEU A 5 19.28 -12.08 25.71
CA LEU A 5 18.76 -12.93 26.79
C LEU A 5 17.24 -13.16 26.78
N PHE A 6 16.48 -12.34 26.04
CA PHE A 6 15.03 -12.51 25.89
C PHE A 6 14.75 -12.76 24.40
N GLY A 7 14.40 -14.00 24.04
CA GLY A 7 14.03 -14.33 22.66
C GLY A 7 12.84 -13.51 22.13
N LYS A 8 12.57 -13.62 20.83
CA LYS A 8 11.50 -12.85 20.14
C LYS A 8 10.18 -12.89 20.92
N LYS A 9 9.54 -11.73 21.07
CA LYS A 9 8.25 -11.58 21.74
C LYS A 9 7.17 -12.35 20.97
N ARG A 10 6.31 -13.08 21.66
CA ARG A 10 5.16 -13.73 21.02
C ARG A 10 4.07 -12.71 20.74
N ILE A 11 3.43 -12.83 19.59
CA ILE A 11 2.26 -12.04 19.21
C ILE A 11 1.24 -12.96 18.52
N SER A 12 -0.03 -12.83 18.88
CA SER A 12 -1.10 -13.54 18.21
C SER A 12 -1.40 -12.93 16.85
N GLU A 13 -1.92 -13.72 15.91
CA GLU A 13 -2.36 -13.23 14.59
C GLU A 13 -3.39 -12.11 14.71
N ASP A 14 -4.32 -12.21 15.67
CA ASP A 14 -5.32 -11.18 15.94
C ASP A 14 -4.70 -9.86 16.40
N LYS A 15 -3.72 -9.92 17.34
CA LYS A 15 -3.04 -8.72 17.82
C LYS A 15 -2.20 -8.10 16.72
N LEU A 16 -1.50 -8.92 15.92
CA LEU A 16 -0.74 -8.46 14.76
C LEU A 16 -1.66 -7.75 13.76
N ALA A 17 -2.76 -8.38 13.35
CA ALA A 17 -3.74 -7.78 12.43
C ALA A 17 -4.26 -6.43 12.96
N ASN A 18 -4.52 -6.33 14.26
CA ASN A 18 -4.98 -5.09 14.88
C ASN A 18 -3.93 -3.98 14.81
N VAL A 19 -2.68 -4.26 15.17
CA VAL A 19 -1.60 -3.26 15.09
C VAL A 19 -1.36 -2.87 13.64
N PHE A 20 -1.35 -3.85 12.73
CA PHE A 20 -1.16 -3.67 11.31
C PHE A 20 -2.19 -2.70 10.71
N VAL A 21 -3.49 -2.95 10.92
CA VAL A 21 -4.55 -2.07 10.38
C VAL A 21 -4.45 -0.66 10.93
N ASN A 22 -4.26 -0.50 12.24
CA ASN A 22 -4.20 0.83 12.85
C ASN A 22 -2.98 1.62 12.38
N ALA A 23 -1.82 0.97 12.23
CA ALA A 23 -0.61 1.61 11.71
C ALA A 23 -0.81 2.09 10.27
N LEU A 24 -1.43 1.28 9.40
CA LEU A 24 -1.68 1.69 8.01
C LEU A 24 -2.69 2.84 7.92
N LEU A 25 -3.73 2.84 8.76
CA LEU A 25 -4.70 3.95 8.82
C LEU A 25 -4.02 5.24 9.26
N GLU A 26 -3.26 5.21 10.36
CA GLU A 26 -2.53 6.38 10.88
C GLU A 26 -1.49 6.90 9.87
N LEU A 27 -0.83 6.00 9.15
CA LEU A 27 0.17 6.36 8.17
C LEU A 27 -0.45 7.01 6.93
N VAL A 28 -1.62 6.54 6.48
CA VAL A 28 -2.35 7.15 5.36
C VAL A 28 -2.92 8.51 5.75
N ASP A 29 -3.59 8.60 6.90
CA ASP A 29 -4.17 9.85 7.45
C ASP A 29 -3.12 10.97 7.51
N ARG A 30 -1.88 10.66 7.93
CA ARG A 30 -0.80 11.64 8.00
C ARG A 30 -0.03 11.81 6.68
N GLY A 31 0.03 10.77 5.87
CA GLY A 31 0.95 10.68 4.74
C GLY A 31 0.33 11.09 3.41
N PHE A 32 -0.99 10.96 3.24
CA PHE A 32 -1.65 11.17 1.96
C PHE A 32 -1.52 12.61 1.46
N VAL A 33 -1.59 13.61 2.36
CA VAL A 33 -1.38 15.01 2.00
C VAL A 33 -0.02 15.25 1.34
N ASN A 34 1.03 14.56 1.77
CA ASN A 34 2.37 14.67 1.17
C ASN A 34 2.41 14.03 -0.22
N VAL A 35 1.68 12.93 -0.42
CA VAL A 35 1.52 12.31 -1.74
C VAL A 35 0.77 13.24 -2.70
N VAL A 36 -0.30 13.87 -2.24
CA VAL A 36 -1.04 14.86 -3.04
C VAL A 36 -0.17 16.07 -3.35
N GLY A 37 0.59 16.58 -2.38
CA GLY A 37 1.55 17.67 -2.57
C GLY A 37 2.57 17.34 -3.66
N GLU A 38 3.22 16.18 -3.56
CA GLU A 38 4.19 15.70 -4.56
C GLU A 38 3.59 15.64 -5.96
N LEU A 39 2.35 15.17 -6.09
CA LEU A 39 1.66 15.07 -7.39
C LEU A 39 1.27 16.45 -7.93
N LYS A 40 0.81 17.38 -7.09
CA LYS A 40 0.42 18.73 -7.51
C LYS A 40 1.61 19.60 -7.90
N GLU A 41 2.76 19.38 -7.27
CA GLU A 41 3.99 20.13 -7.51
C GLU A 41 4.91 19.48 -8.56
N ALA A 42 4.52 18.32 -9.12
CA ALA A 42 5.33 17.59 -10.07
C ALA A 42 5.51 18.36 -11.41
N PRO A 43 6.76 18.74 -11.78
CA PRO A 43 7.02 19.47 -13.03
C PRO A 43 6.83 18.62 -14.29
N GLU A 44 6.67 17.30 -14.16
CA GLU A 44 6.41 16.37 -15.25
C GLU A 44 4.97 16.44 -15.76
N PHE A 45 4.05 17.02 -14.98
CA PHE A 45 2.70 17.29 -15.41
C PHE A 45 2.62 18.62 -16.16
N GLU A 46 1.96 18.62 -17.31
CA GLU A 46 1.66 19.82 -18.10
C GLU A 46 0.63 20.72 -17.38
N VAL A 47 -0.22 20.11 -16.57
CA VAL A 47 -1.23 20.77 -15.73
C VAL A 47 -1.27 20.04 -14.39
N ALA A 48 -1.29 20.78 -13.28
CA ALA A 48 -1.38 20.16 -11.96
C ALA A 48 -2.69 19.36 -11.81
N PRO A 49 -2.64 18.10 -11.32
CA PRO A 49 -3.83 17.30 -11.13
C PRO A 49 -4.70 17.85 -9.99
N ASP A 50 -6.01 17.83 -10.20
CA ASP A 50 -6.98 18.23 -9.18
C ASP A 50 -7.36 17.03 -8.31
N ILE A 51 -6.60 16.84 -7.23
CA ILE A 51 -6.82 15.78 -6.24
C ILE A 51 -7.19 16.45 -4.91
N GLU A 52 -8.38 16.15 -4.40
CA GLU A 52 -8.80 16.57 -3.06
C GLU A 52 -7.96 15.85 -1.99
N GLN A 53 -7.51 16.59 -0.97
CA GLN A 53 -6.68 16.02 0.10
C GLN A 53 -7.47 15.02 0.96
N GLU A 54 -8.79 15.12 0.94
CA GLU A 54 -9.72 14.27 1.66
C GLU A 54 -10.07 12.98 0.87
N ASN A 55 -9.67 12.87 -0.40
CA ASN A 55 -9.93 11.70 -1.25
C ASN A 55 -8.89 10.59 -1.03
N GLU A 56 -8.67 10.21 0.22
CA GLU A 56 -7.65 9.22 0.63
C GLU A 56 -8.11 7.77 0.51
N ALA A 57 -9.42 7.51 0.44
CA ALA A 57 -9.95 6.14 0.48
C ALA A 57 -9.41 5.21 -0.64
N PRO A 58 -9.27 5.66 -1.91
CA PRO A 58 -8.60 4.84 -2.94
C PRO A 58 -7.14 4.57 -2.61
N PHE A 59 -6.43 5.56 -2.05
CA PHE A 59 -5.04 5.43 -1.64
C PHE A 59 -4.87 4.45 -0.47
N LEU A 60 -5.74 4.52 0.52
CA LEU A 60 -5.77 3.58 1.64
C LEU A 60 -5.93 2.13 1.16
N LEU A 61 -6.79 1.88 0.17
CA LEU A 61 -6.94 0.56 -0.43
C LEU A 61 -5.68 0.11 -1.21
N ILE A 62 -4.97 1.03 -1.87
CA ILE A 62 -3.67 0.76 -2.50
C ILE A 62 -2.65 0.31 -1.46
N VAL A 63 -2.52 1.07 -0.37
CA VAL A 63 -1.59 0.77 0.73
C VAL A 63 -1.92 -0.57 1.37
N LEU A 64 -3.19 -0.83 1.67
CA LEU A 64 -3.65 -2.10 2.23
C LEU A 64 -3.36 -3.29 1.29
N ALA A 65 -3.68 -3.15 0.01
CA ALA A 65 -3.47 -4.20 -0.99
C ALA A 65 -1.98 -4.53 -1.16
N GLY A 66 -1.12 -3.52 -1.26
CA GLY A 66 0.33 -3.69 -1.36
C GLY A 66 0.92 -4.36 -0.13
N ASN A 67 0.51 -3.93 1.06
CA ASN A 67 0.95 -4.52 2.32
C ASN A 67 0.52 -5.98 2.50
N LEU A 68 -0.68 -6.35 2.05
CA LEU A 68 -1.11 -7.75 2.04
C LEU A 68 -0.35 -8.60 0.99
N MET A 69 0.11 -8.00 -0.11
CA MET A 69 1.00 -8.69 -1.05
C MET A 69 2.36 -8.99 -0.43
N GLU A 70 2.91 -8.08 0.39
CA GLU A 70 4.14 -8.31 1.16
C GLU A 70 3.94 -9.32 2.28
N ALA A 71 2.84 -9.21 3.04
CA ALA A 71 2.50 -10.17 4.10
C ALA A 71 2.51 -11.62 3.56
N LYS A 72 1.92 -11.84 2.37
CA LYS A 72 1.92 -13.14 1.69
C LYS A 72 3.32 -13.65 1.34
N ARG A 73 4.30 -12.78 1.09
CA ARG A 73 5.69 -13.16 0.80
C ARG A 73 6.48 -13.48 2.06
N GLN A 74 6.17 -12.80 3.16
CA GLN A 74 6.93 -12.83 4.41
C GLN A 74 6.43 -13.92 5.37
N LEU A 75 5.15 -14.30 5.26
CA LEU A 75 4.52 -15.24 6.20
C LEU A 75 4.40 -16.66 5.64
N PRO A 76 4.43 -17.68 6.52
CA PRO A 76 4.19 -19.06 6.11
C PRO A 76 2.79 -19.25 5.50
N PRO A 77 2.63 -20.17 4.53
CA PRO A 77 1.33 -20.52 3.98
C PRO A 77 0.31 -20.85 5.07
N GLY A 78 -0.90 -20.33 4.92
CA GLY A 78 -2.00 -20.46 5.87
C GLY A 78 -1.98 -19.37 6.94
N THR A 79 -0.81 -18.95 7.42
CA THR A 79 -0.70 -17.79 8.34
C THR A 79 -0.97 -16.49 7.61
N ASP A 80 -0.47 -16.36 6.38
CA ASP A 80 -0.78 -15.26 5.47
C ASP A 80 -2.29 -15.12 5.20
N VAL A 81 -2.97 -16.24 4.95
CA VAL A 81 -4.42 -16.26 4.66
C VAL A 81 -5.24 -15.88 5.89
N ARG A 82 -4.91 -16.43 7.07
CA ARG A 82 -5.61 -16.08 8.31
C ARG A 82 -5.37 -14.62 8.70
N LEU A 83 -4.12 -14.14 8.58
CA LEU A 83 -3.80 -12.74 8.84
C LEU A 83 -4.58 -11.82 7.89
N ALA A 84 -4.62 -12.13 6.59
CA ALA A 84 -5.35 -11.32 5.61
C ALA A 84 -6.85 -11.23 5.95
N SER A 85 -7.48 -12.34 6.35
CA SER A 85 -8.89 -12.35 6.78
C SER A 85 -9.12 -11.49 8.03
N LEU A 86 -8.23 -11.59 9.02
CA LEU A 86 -8.30 -10.75 10.23
C LEU A 86 -8.10 -9.27 9.91
N VAL A 87 -7.15 -8.94 9.04
CA VAL A 87 -6.88 -7.58 8.58
C VAL A 87 -8.10 -7.00 7.88
N VAL A 88 -8.70 -7.74 6.94
CA VAL A 88 -9.94 -7.32 6.25
C VAL A 88 -11.07 -7.07 7.25
N SER A 89 -11.29 -7.99 8.20
CA SER A 89 -12.35 -7.88 9.20
C SER A 89 -12.18 -6.62 10.06
N LYS A 90 -10.95 -6.37 10.56
CA LYS A 90 -10.64 -5.20 11.37
C LYS A 90 -10.70 -3.90 10.56
N PHE A 91 -10.23 -3.92 9.31
CA PHE A 91 -10.32 -2.79 8.41
C PHE A 91 -11.78 -2.43 8.07
N SER A 92 -12.63 -3.44 7.84
CA SER A 92 -14.08 -3.31 7.66
C SER A 92 -14.73 -2.62 8.85
N HIS A 93 -14.41 -3.06 10.07
CA HIS A 93 -14.89 -2.41 11.28
C HIS A 93 -14.41 -0.97 11.40
N ALA A 94 -13.13 -0.70 11.16
CA ALA A 94 -12.54 0.63 11.28
C ALA A 94 -13.10 1.65 10.27
N THR A 95 -13.46 1.19 9.07
CA THR A 95 -13.92 2.07 7.97
C THR A 95 -15.45 2.10 7.80
N GLY A 96 -16.19 1.29 8.55
CA GLY A 96 -17.65 1.12 8.37
C GLY A 96 -18.05 0.47 7.04
N SER A 97 -17.09 -0.03 6.25
CA SER A 97 -17.35 -0.70 4.97
C SER A 97 -17.64 -2.18 5.16
N ARG A 98 -18.44 -2.80 4.27
CA ARG A 98 -18.70 -4.25 4.35
C ARG A 98 -17.45 -5.05 3.99
N ALA A 99 -17.09 -6.03 4.83
CA ALA A 99 -15.91 -6.89 4.62
C ALA A 99 -15.85 -7.52 3.22
N MET A 100 -16.98 -8.05 2.72
CA MET A 100 -17.08 -8.64 1.38
C MET A 100 -16.72 -7.65 0.25
N ASP A 101 -17.09 -6.37 0.39
CA ASP A 101 -16.75 -5.35 -0.61
C ASP A 101 -15.25 -5.02 -0.56
N ILE A 102 -14.68 -4.98 0.64
CA ILE A 102 -13.25 -4.75 0.85
C ILE A 102 -12.45 -5.90 0.23
N GLU A 103 -12.82 -7.17 0.50
CA GLU A 103 -12.15 -8.34 -0.08
C GLU A 103 -12.17 -8.29 -1.61
N GLN A 104 -13.33 -8.00 -2.19
CA GLN A 104 -13.48 -7.91 -3.64
C GLN A 104 -12.60 -6.78 -4.22
N ARG A 105 -12.59 -5.60 -3.57
CA ARG A 105 -11.79 -4.45 -4.00
C ARG A 105 -10.29 -4.75 -3.89
N ILE A 106 -9.83 -5.33 -2.79
CA ILE A 106 -8.44 -5.75 -2.59
C ILE A 106 -8.03 -6.76 -3.67
N GLY A 107 -8.82 -7.82 -3.88
CA GLY A 107 -8.50 -8.84 -4.87
C GLY A 107 -8.40 -8.29 -6.29
N ARG A 108 -9.33 -7.42 -6.70
CA ARG A 108 -9.27 -6.72 -7.99
C ARG A 108 -8.03 -5.84 -8.10
N LEU A 109 -7.72 -5.10 -7.04
CA LEU A 109 -6.59 -4.18 -7.00
C LEU A 109 -5.24 -4.92 -7.06
N GLN A 110 -5.07 -5.98 -6.28
CA GLN A 110 -3.88 -6.85 -6.33
C GLN A 110 -3.72 -7.51 -7.71
N GLY A 111 -4.82 -7.93 -8.34
CA GLY A 111 -4.81 -8.43 -9.71
C GLY A 111 -4.35 -7.37 -10.72
N SER A 112 -4.85 -6.14 -10.59
CA SER A 112 -4.43 -5.00 -11.43
C SER A 112 -2.95 -4.68 -11.23
N MET A 113 -2.52 -4.52 -9.96
CA MET A 113 -1.14 -4.29 -9.56
C MET A 113 -0.19 -5.34 -10.14
N SER A 114 -0.56 -6.62 -10.08
CA SER A 114 0.25 -7.71 -10.62
C SER A 114 0.43 -7.61 -12.14
N ARG A 115 -0.61 -7.23 -12.89
CA ARG A 115 -0.52 -7.01 -14.35
C ARG A 115 0.30 -5.78 -14.69
N LEU A 116 0.10 -4.68 -13.98
CA LEU A 116 0.81 -3.42 -14.18
C LEU A 116 2.32 -3.53 -13.85
N ASN A 117 2.66 -4.42 -12.92
CA ASN A 117 4.03 -4.64 -12.47
C ASN A 117 4.82 -5.58 -13.40
N ALA A 118 4.14 -6.44 -14.17
CA ALA A 118 4.81 -7.46 -14.98
C ALA A 118 5.86 -6.87 -15.95
N PRO A 119 7.04 -7.51 -16.10
CA PRO A 119 7.48 -8.76 -15.46
C PRO A 119 8.07 -8.59 -14.04
N SER A 120 8.13 -7.38 -13.50
CA SER A 120 8.60 -7.10 -12.14
C SER A 120 7.62 -7.62 -11.08
N LYS A 121 8.15 -7.83 -9.86
CA LYS A 121 7.41 -8.21 -8.66
C LYS A 121 7.52 -7.15 -7.55
N ASN A 122 8.07 -5.98 -7.86
CA ASN A 122 8.29 -4.90 -6.90
C ASN A 122 6.97 -4.25 -6.48
N THR A 123 6.64 -4.29 -5.19
CA THR A 123 5.34 -3.78 -4.68
C THR A 123 5.23 -2.27 -4.71
N VAL A 124 6.28 -1.53 -4.37
CA VAL A 124 6.23 -0.05 -4.44
C VAL A 124 5.99 0.44 -5.87
N TYR A 125 6.55 -0.26 -6.86
CA TYR A 125 6.29 0.01 -8.27
C TYR A 125 4.84 -0.27 -8.66
N ALA A 126 4.28 -1.37 -8.18
CA ALA A 126 2.89 -1.72 -8.41
C ALA A 126 1.92 -0.72 -7.74
N MET A 127 2.22 -0.30 -6.51
CA MET A 127 1.47 0.72 -5.77
C MET A 127 1.49 2.06 -6.50
N SER A 128 2.66 2.52 -6.93
CA SER A 128 2.79 3.79 -7.64
C SER A 128 2.00 3.79 -8.96
N LYS A 129 2.06 2.70 -9.74
CA LYS A 129 1.20 2.56 -10.92
C LYS A 129 -0.28 2.55 -10.56
N ALA A 130 -0.66 1.87 -9.49
CA ALA A 130 -2.06 1.86 -9.05
C ALA A 130 -2.56 3.26 -8.71
N VAL A 131 -1.73 4.14 -8.13
CA VAL A 131 -2.10 5.56 -7.90
C VAL A 131 -2.45 6.25 -9.21
N PHE A 132 -1.60 6.12 -10.25
CA PHE A 132 -1.88 6.70 -11.58
C PHE A 132 -3.21 6.23 -12.17
N HIS A 133 -3.58 4.97 -11.94
CA HIS A 133 -4.83 4.42 -12.43
C HIS A 133 -6.05 4.83 -11.59
N GLN A 134 -5.95 4.85 -10.27
CA GLN A 134 -7.08 5.16 -9.39
C GLN A 134 -7.44 6.64 -9.38
N TYR A 135 -6.45 7.52 -9.58
CA TYR A 135 -6.64 8.97 -9.64
C TYR A 135 -6.63 9.52 -11.08
N ASP A 136 -6.64 8.63 -12.09
CA ASP A 136 -6.56 8.94 -13.53
C ASP A 136 -5.56 10.07 -13.86
N LEU A 137 -4.30 9.86 -13.51
CA LEU A 137 -3.27 10.89 -13.61
C LEU A 137 -2.67 11.04 -15.03
N PHE A 138 -3.06 10.17 -15.96
CA PHE A 138 -2.51 10.14 -17.32
C PHE A 138 -2.79 11.40 -18.14
N PRO A 139 -3.98 12.05 -18.07
CA PRO A 139 -4.30 13.24 -18.86
C PRO A 139 -3.38 14.43 -18.59
N PHE A 140 -2.81 14.51 -17.38
CA PHE A 140 -1.96 15.61 -16.93
C PHE A 140 -0.53 15.52 -17.45
N GLN A 141 -0.14 14.39 -18.04
CA GLN A 141 1.22 14.15 -18.52
C GLN A 141 1.43 14.65 -19.95
N LYS A 142 2.70 14.80 -20.34
CA LYS A 142 3.12 15.00 -21.74
C LYS A 142 2.48 13.99 -22.67
N ALA A 143 2.14 14.43 -23.88
CA ALA A 143 1.43 13.65 -24.90
C ALA A 143 1.93 12.21 -25.06
N TYR A 144 3.25 12.02 -25.14
CA TYR A 144 3.87 10.70 -25.27
C TYR A 144 3.45 9.69 -24.18
N PHE A 145 3.46 10.10 -22.91
CA PHE A 145 3.10 9.24 -21.77
C PHE A 145 1.59 9.09 -21.62
N ARG A 146 0.84 10.16 -21.91
CA ARG A 146 -0.62 10.18 -21.92
C ARG A 146 -1.21 9.19 -22.91
N GLU A 147 -0.75 9.22 -24.16
CA GLU A 147 -1.24 8.36 -25.25
C GLU A 147 -1.00 6.88 -24.97
N GLN A 148 0.15 6.55 -24.37
CA GLN A 148 0.50 5.19 -24.01
C GLN A 148 -0.11 4.73 -22.66
N ARG A 149 -0.78 5.63 -21.93
CA ARG A 149 -1.26 5.40 -20.56
C ARG A 149 -0.19 4.77 -19.65
N VAL A 150 1.00 5.35 -19.69
CA VAL A 150 2.10 4.99 -18.80
C VAL A 150 2.53 6.20 -17.97
N PRO A 151 2.98 6.02 -16.71
CA PRO A 151 3.53 7.13 -15.95
C PRO A 151 4.86 7.62 -16.55
N ASP A 152 5.11 8.92 -16.51
CA ASP A 152 6.43 9.50 -16.74
C ASP A 152 7.42 8.86 -15.73
N PRO A 153 8.60 8.42 -16.19
CA PRO A 153 9.52 7.65 -15.35
C PRO A 153 10.09 8.47 -14.17
N ILE A 154 10.18 9.80 -14.28
CA ILE A 154 10.74 10.65 -13.23
C ILE A 154 9.74 10.76 -12.08
N ILE A 155 8.48 11.12 -12.37
CA ILE A 155 7.43 11.15 -11.35
C ILE A 155 7.17 9.76 -10.76
N LEU A 156 7.21 8.70 -11.58
CA LEU A 156 7.06 7.33 -11.10
C LEU A 156 8.17 6.96 -10.11
N LYS A 157 9.41 7.38 -10.34
CA LYS A 157 10.52 7.15 -9.42
C LYS A 157 10.30 7.85 -8.08
N ARG A 158 9.81 9.09 -8.08
CA ARG A 158 9.49 9.83 -6.83
C ARG A 158 8.34 9.18 -6.08
N MET A 159 7.29 8.79 -6.80
CA MET A 159 6.18 8.02 -6.23
C MET A 159 6.65 6.70 -5.61
N ASN A 160 7.56 5.96 -6.26
CA ASN A 160 8.11 4.73 -5.66
C ASN A 160 8.82 4.98 -4.33
N ALA A 161 9.56 6.10 -4.22
CA ALA A 161 10.23 6.48 -2.98
C ALA A 161 9.21 6.81 -1.88
N LEU A 162 8.13 7.53 -2.21
CA LEU A 162 7.04 7.78 -1.27
C LEU A 162 6.33 6.51 -0.85
N MET A 163 5.98 5.63 -1.81
CA MET A 163 5.26 4.37 -1.54
C MET A 163 6.05 3.43 -0.62
N ALA A 164 7.38 3.50 -0.62
CA ALA A 164 8.22 2.70 0.27
C ALA A 164 7.93 2.99 1.75
N TYR A 165 7.64 4.25 2.10
CA TYR A 165 7.29 4.60 3.49
C TYR A 165 5.96 4.03 3.94
N PHE A 166 5.09 3.62 3.01
CA PHE A 166 3.79 3.02 3.32
C PHE A 166 3.83 1.50 3.48
N LEU A 167 4.99 0.86 3.33
CA LEU A 167 5.14 -0.57 3.57
C LEU A 167 5.43 -0.86 5.04
N TRP A 168 4.78 -1.91 5.55
CA TRP A 168 5.05 -2.48 6.85
C TRP A 168 6.47 -3.04 6.91
N ASP A 169 7.20 -2.69 7.97
CA ASP A 169 8.56 -3.17 8.21
C ASP A 169 8.53 -4.63 8.72
N TRP A 170 8.57 -5.56 7.77
CA TRP A 170 8.65 -6.98 8.08
C TRP A 170 10.01 -7.40 8.64
N GLU A 171 11.07 -6.66 8.33
CA GLU A 171 12.41 -6.93 8.87
C GLU A 171 12.42 -6.63 10.38
N GLU A 172 12.02 -5.42 10.78
CA GLU A 172 11.87 -5.04 12.18
C GLU A 172 10.91 -5.97 12.92
N PHE A 173 9.79 -6.34 12.28
CA PHE A 173 8.85 -7.30 12.87
C PHE A 173 9.54 -8.64 13.15
N HIS A 174 10.26 -9.19 12.17
CA HIS A 174 10.91 -10.49 12.32
C HIS A 174 12.07 -10.45 13.30
N GLU A 175 12.75 -9.33 13.50
CA GLU A 175 13.77 -9.19 14.54
C GLU A 175 13.17 -9.27 15.95
N ASN A 176 12.03 -8.61 16.16
CA ASN A 176 11.47 -8.39 17.49
C ASN A 176 10.39 -9.41 17.89
N TYR A 177 9.68 -10.01 16.93
CA TYR A 177 8.47 -10.78 17.16
C TYR A 177 8.46 -12.16 16.48
N ARG A 178 7.66 -13.06 17.04
CA ARG A 178 7.27 -14.33 16.42
C ARG A 178 5.77 -14.56 16.61
N ILE A 179 5.12 -15.10 15.59
CA ILE A 179 3.70 -15.44 15.65
C ILE A 179 3.52 -16.73 16.45
N GLY A 180 2.61 -16.73 17.44
CA GLY A 180 2.21 -17.92 18.21
C GLY A 180 1.79 -17.65 19.64
#